data_AF-A0A523LK13-F1
#
_entry.id   AF-A0A523LK13-F1
#
_cell.length_a   1.000
_cell.length_b   1.000
_cell.length_c   1.000
_cell.angle_alpha   90.00
_cell.angle_beta   90.00
_cell.angle_gamma   90.00
#
_symmetry.space_group_name_H-M   'P 1'
#
loop_
_entity.id
_entity.type
_entity.pdbx_description
1 polymer ?
#
loop_
_entity_poly.entity_id
_entity_poly.type
_entity_poly.pdbx_seq_one_letter_code
_entity_poly.pdbx_strand_id
1 'polypeptide(L)'
;MIAARSMLFAAMLLIATSSLRADPRTDYLLHCSGCHLPDGTGHSPQVPTLHDVIGRLVAEPAGRSYIVRVPGASQVPIDDKRLTELVNWILTEFNSDTLPENFRLLTEREVKRARDEVLADPARYRAENFPDY
;
A
#
# COMPACT_ATOMS: atom_id res chain seq x y z
N MET A 1 -22.28 44.63 -28.25
CA MET A 1 -20.87 44.16 -28.11
C MET A 1 -20.43 43.85 -26.67
N ILE A 2 -21.27 44.03 -25.64
CA ILE A 2 -20.90 43.76 -24.23
C ILE A 2 -21.32 42.34 -23.79
N ALA A 3 -22.45 41.82 -24.28
CA ALA A 3 -22.96 40.49 -23.90
C ALA A 3 -22.08 39.30 -24.38
N ALA A 4 -21.37 39.45 -25.50
CA ALA A 4 -20.50 38.39 -26.04
C ALA A 4 -19.21 38.20 -25.22
N ARG A 5 -18.77 39.23 -24.48
CA ARG A 5 -17.59 39.14 -23.61
C ARG A 5 -17.90 38.46 -22.27
N SER A 6 -19.14 38.54 -21.80
CA SER A 6 -19.57 37.91 -20.55
C SER A 6 -19.77 36.39 -20.67
N MET A 7 -20.11 35.89 -21.87
CA MET A 7 -20.22 34.44 -22.10
C MET A 7 -18.87 33.71 -22.16
N LEU A 8 -17.79 34.41 -22.54
CA LEU A 8 -16.44 33.84 -22.56
C LEU A 8 -15.83 33.65 -21.16
N PHE A 9 -16.24 34.44 -20.16
CA PHE A 9 -15.78 34.29 -18.78
C PHE A 9 -16.48 33.14 -18.04
N ALA A 10 -17.72 32.82 -18.39
CA ALA A 10 -18.47 31.72 -17.79
C ALA A 10 -18.03 30.33 -18.27
N ALA A 11 -17.43 30.24 -19.47
CA ALA A 11 -16.96 28.97 -20.03
C ALA A 11 -15.64 28.46 -19.44
N MET A 12 -14.88 29.33 -18.74
CA MET A 12 -13.57 28.99 -18.19
C MET A 12 -13.63 28.38 -16.77
N LEU A 13 -14.83 28.33 -16.16
CA LEU A 13 -15.07 27.83 -14.80
C LEU A 13 -15.62 26.38 -14.76
N LEU A 14 -15.39 25.61 -15.82
CA LEU A 14 -15.66 24.16 -15.89
C LEU A 14 -14.36 23.36 -15.96
N ILE A 15 -13.33 23.78 -15.23
CA ILE A 15 -12.22 22.88 -14.93
C ILE A 15 -12.81 21.83 -13.98
N ALA A 16 -13.17 20.67 -14.53
CA ALA A 16 -13.49 19.50 -13.76
C ALA A 16 -12.37 19.33 -12.72
N THR A 17 -12.71 19.48 -11.45
CA THR A 17 -11.82 19.16 -10.34
C THR A 17 -11.68 17.65 -10.31
N SER A 18 -10.90 17.10 -11.23
CA SER A 18 -10.42 15.73 -11.13
C SER A 18 -9.60 15.67 -9.85
N SER A 19 -10.17 15.10 -8.79
CA SER A 19 -9.38 14.76 -7.61
C SER A 19 -8.28 13.81 -8.10
N LEU A 20 -7.06 14.32 -8.22
CA LEU A 20 -5.90 13.50 -8.53
C LEU A 20 -5.64 12.64 -7.30
N ARG A 21 -6.29 11.47 -7.23
CA ARG A 21 -5.98 10.46 -6.22
C ARG A 21 -4.57 9.99 -6.55
N ALA A 22 -3.66 10.12 -5.59
CA ALA A 22 -2.32 9.59 -5.73
C ALA A 22 -2.41 8.10 -6.07
N ASP A 23 -1.63 7.68 -7.06
CA ASP A 23 -1.54 6.28 -7.44
C ASP A 23 -0.73 5.50 -6.38
N PRO A 24 -0.83 4.16 -6.35
CA PRO A 24 -0.16 3.34 -5.33
C PRO A 24 1.36 3.54 -5.26
N ARG A 25 2.03 3.83 -6.39
CA ARG A 25 3.46 4.11 -6.40
C ARG A 25 3.77 5.45 -5.75
N THR A 26 2.94 6.47 -5.99
CA THR A 26 3.05 7.75 -5.28
C THR A 26 2.82 7.55 -3.77
N ASP A 27 1.83 6.75 -3.38
CA ASP A 27 1.58 6.44 -1.96
C ASP A 27 2.77 5.73 -1.31
N TYR A 28 3.41 4.81 -2.03
CA TYR A 28 4.62 4.16 -1.58
C TYR A 28 5.78 5.14 -1.37
N LEU A 29 6.01 6.04 -2.33
CA LEU A 29 7.08 7.04 -2.25
C LEU A 29 6.85 8.05 -1.13
N LEU A 30 5.60 8.36 -0.81
CA LEU A 30 5.26 9.31 0.26
C LEU A 30 5.25 8.67 1.66
N HIS A 31 4.90 7.39 1.76
CA HIS A 31 4.59 6.77 3.06
C HIS A 31 5.51 5.60 3.44
N CYS A 32 6.23 4.99 2.51
CA CYS A 32 7.00 3.76 2.77
C CYS A 32 8.47 3.87 2.37
N SER A 33 8.79 4.53 1.26
CA SER A 33 10.16 4.56 0.70
C SER A 33 11.17 5.27 1.58
N GLY A 34 10.72 6.11 2.53
CA GLY A 34 11.62 6.72 3.51
C GLY A 34 12.34 5.70 4.39
N CYS A 35 11.71 4.54 4.65
CA CYS A 35 12.32 3.43 5.38
C CYS A 35 12.72 2.29 4.43
N HIS A 36 11.82 1.87 3.53
CA HIS A 36 12.04 0.72 2.65
C HIS A 36 12.85 1.03 1.39
N LEU A 37 13.35 2.27 1.24
CA LEU A 37 13.99 2.81 0.04
C LEU A 37 13.05 2.86 -1.18
N PRO A 38 13.35 3.67 -2.21
CA PRO A 38 12.49 3.77 -3.41
C PRO A 38 12.35 2.47 -4.20
N ASP A 39 13.30 1.56 -4.06
CA ASP A 39 13.33 0.28 -4.76
C ASP A 39 12.86 -0.89 -3.88
N GLY A 40 12.43 -0.66 -2.64
CA GLY A 40 11.93 -1.72 -1.76
C GLY A 40 13.00 -2.58 -1.06
N THR A 41 14.29 -2.31 -1.28
CA THR A 41 15.37 -3.13 -0.71
C THR A 41 15.53 -2.95 0.81
N GLY A 42 15.06 -1.83 1.37
CA GLY A 42 15.14 -1.53 2.79
C GLY A 42 16.57 -1.39 3.32
N HIS A 43 16.72 -1.56 4.64
CA HIS A 43 18.02 -1.50 5.31
C HIS A 43 18.09 -2.55 6.42
N SER A 44 18.55 -3.74 6.06
CA SER A 44 18.64 -4.88 6.97
C SER A 44 19.66 -4.64 8.10
N PRO A 45 19.39 -5.06 9.35
CA PRO A 45 18.19 -5.79 9.80
C PRO A 45 17.03 -4.89 10.27
N GLN A 46 17.22 -3.57 10.37
CA GLN A 46 16.25 -2.68 11.01
C GLN A 46 14.99 -2.48 10.17
N VAL A 47 15.14 -2.37 8.86
CA VAL A 47 14.02 -2.26 7.91
C VAL A 47 14.13 -3.41 6.90
N PRO A 48 13.19 -4.37 6.90
CA PRO A 48 13.29 -5.53 6.03
C PRO A 48 13.08 -5.15 4.56
N THR A 49 13.64 -5.96 3.67
CA THR A 49 13.32 -5.90 2.24
C THR A 49 11.84 -6.25 2.01
N LEU A 50 11.24 -5.60 1.02
CA LEU A 50 9.90 -5.91 0.51
C LEU A 50 9.94 -6.90 -0.66
N HIS A 51 11.12 -7.33 -1.10
CA HIS A 51 11.29 -8.28 -2.21
C HIS A 51 11.17 -9.72 -1.75
N ASP A 52 10.60 -10.54 -2.62
CA ASP A 52 10.50 -12.00 -2.60
C ASP A 52 9.77 -12.65 -1.42
N VAL A 53 10.10 -12.24 -0.21
CA VAL A 53 9.72 -12.91 1.03
C VAL A 53 8.25 -12.68 1.36
N ILE A 54 7.74 -11.47 1.16
CA ILE A 54 6.35 -11.15 1.46
C ILE A 54 5.38 -11.75 0.42
N GLY A 55 5.83 -11.97 -0.82
CA GLY A 55 5.05 -12.70 -1.83
C GLY A 55 4.76 -14.13 -1.42
N ARG A 56 5.76 -14.85 -0.90
CA ARG A 56 5.54 -16.20 -0.33
C ARG A 56 4.71 -16.13 0.95
N LEU A 57 4.96 -15.13 1.80
CA LEU A 57 4.27 -14.98 3.08
C LEU A 57 2.75 -14.86 2.92
N VAL A 58 2.28 -14.14 1.90
CA VAL A 58 0.83 -13.97 1.65
C VAL A 58 0.13 -15.22 1.08
N ALA A 59 0.87 -16.31 0.85
CA ALA A 59 0.29 -17.63 0.64
C ALA A 59 -0.46 -18.11 1.90
N GLU A 60 0.04 -17.75 3.08
CA GLU A 60 -0.57 -18.10 4.35
C GLU A 60 -1.66 -17.09 4.74
N PRO A 61 -2.85 -17.54 5.20
CA PRO A 61 -3.91 -16.63 5.66
C PRO A 61 -3.43 -15.63 6.72
N ALA A 62 -2.59 -16.07 7.65
CA ALA A 62 -1.99 -15.19 8.66
C ALA A 62 -1.05 -14.14 8.03
N GLY A 63 -0.29 -14.51 6.99
CA GLY A 63 0.65 -13.64 6.30
C GLY A 63 -0.03 -12.50 5.54
N ARG A 64 -1.20 -12.76 4.95
CA ARG A 64 -2.06 -11.72 4.34
C ARG A 64 -2.43 -10.62 5.33
N SER A 65 -2.76 -11.00 6.58
CA SER A 65 -3.06 -10.02 7.62
C SER A 65 -1.81 -9.32 8.16
N TYR A 66 -0.71 -10.06 8.29
CA TYR A 66 0.52 -9.59 8.92
C TYR A 66 1.07 -8.32 8.29
N ILE A 67 1.19 -8.28 6.96
CA ILE A 67 1.79 -7.15 6.23
C ILE A 67 1.03 -5.84 6.43
N VAL A 68 -0.26 -5.90 6.75
CA VAL A 68 -1.10 -4.73 7.03
C VAL A 68 -1.02 -4.32 8.51
N ARG A 69 -0.81 -5.28 9.42
CA ARG A 69 -0.76 -5.06 10.88
C ARG A 69 0.53 -4.43 11.38
N VAL A 70 1.59 -4.41 10.56
CA VAL A 70 2.84 -3.74 10.88
C VAL A 70 2.54 -2.25 11.17
N PRO A 71 2.99 -1.67 12.30
CA PRO A 71 2.69 -0.29 12.69
C PRO A 71 2.91 0.76 11.58
N GLY A 72 3.97 0.59 10.79
CA GLY A 72 4.29 1.47 9.67
C GLY A 72 3.28 1.38 8.51
N ALA A 73 2.58 0.25 8.35
CA ALA A 73 1.53 0.05 7.36
C ALA A 73 0.14 0.35 7.93
N SER A 74 -0.18 -0.08 9.15
CA SER A 74 -1.53 0.10 9.72
C SER A 74 -1.86 1.56 10.04
N GLN A 75 -0.85 2.39 10.31
CA GLN A 75 -1.03 3.77 10.74
C GLN A 75 -0.67 4.82 9.68
N VAL A 76 -0.47 4.42 8.42
CA VAL A 76 -0.27 5.38 7.33
C VAL A 76 -1.46 6.36 7.24
N PRO A 77 -1.25 7.64 6.90
CA PRO A 77 -2.32 8.64 6.88
C PRO A 77 -3.15 8.60 5.58
N ILE A 78 -3.57 7.41 5.16
CA ILE A 78 -4.40 7.17 3.98
C ILE A 78 -5.59 6.25 4.33
N ASP A 79 -6.69 6.33 3.58
CA ASP A 79 -7.88 5.51 3.81
C ASP A 79 -7.65 4.02 3.51
N ASP A 80 -8.56 3.14 3.96
CA ASP A 80 -8.43 1.67 3.80
C ASP A 80 -8.35 1.27 2.34
N LYS A 81 -9.07 1.98 1.46
CA LYS A 81 -9.05 1.75 0.02
C LYS A 81 -7.66 2.04 -0.56
N ARG A 82 -7.03 3.18 -0.24
CA ARG A 82 -5.66 3.52 -0.69
C ARG A 82 -4.64 2.56 -0.10
N LEU A 83 -4.76 2.21 1.18
CA LEU A 83 -3.88 1.21 1.79
C LEU A 83 -3.99 -0.15 1.08
N THR A 84 -5.20 -0.54 0.67
CA THR A 84 -5.43 -1.75 -0.12
C THR A 84 -4.76 -1.69 -1.48
N GLU A 85 -4.90 -0.57 -2.20
CA GLU A 85 -4.26 -0.33 -3.48
C GLU A 85 -2.72 -0.35 -3.34
N LEU A 86 -2.18 0.30 -2.31
CA LEU A 86 -0.77 0.35 -1.98
C LEU A 86 -0.17 -1.02 -1.65
N VAL A 87 -0.78 -1.77 -0.73
CA VAL A 87 -0.27 -3.10 -0.31
C VAL A 87 -0.30 -4.08 -1.49
N ASN A 88 -1.38 -4.06 -2.28
CA ASN A 88 -1.46 -4.87 -3.49
C ASN A 88 -0.39 -4.48 -4.52
N TRP A 89 -0.15 -3.18 -4.69
CA TRP A 89 0.92 -2.71 -5.57
C TRP A 89 2.31 -3.17 -5.11
N ILE A 90 2.62 -3.07 -3.80
CA ILE A 90 3.89 -3.58 -3.23
C ILE A 90 4.07 -5.08 -3.53
N LEU A 91 2.99 -5.87 -3.36
CA LEU A 91 3.02 -7.31 -3.63
C LEU A 91 3.30 -7.60 -5.11
N THR A 92 2.64 -6.90 -6.03
CA THR A 92 2.85 -7.14 -7.47
C THR A 92 4.17 -6.55 -7.96
N GLU A 93 4.60 -5.40 -7.45
CA GLU A 93 5.82 -4.72 -7.91
C GLU A 93 7.08 -5.47 -7.49
N PHE A 94 7.17 -5.88 -6.23
CA PHE A 94 8.40 -6.43 -5.66
C PHE A 94 8.38 -7.95 -5.47
N ASN A 95 7.25 -8.62 -5.75
CA ASN A 95 7.10 -10.05 -5.45
C ASN A 95 6.38 -10.84 -6.55
N SER A 96 6.21 -10.30 -7.76
CA SER A 96 5.51 -11.00 -8.86
C SER A 96 6.00 -12.44 -9.07
N ASP A 97 7.30 -12.69 -8.94
CA ASP A 97 7.90 -14.01 -9.16
C ASP A 97 7.70 -14.98 -7.99
N THR A 98 7.29 -14.51 -6.82
CA THR A 98 7.13 -15.32 -5.61
C THR A 98 5.70 -15.39 -5.08
N LEU A 99 4.76 -14.71 -5.75
CA LEU A 99 3.34 -14.82 -5.45
C LEU A 99 2.82 -16.24 -5.75
N PRO A 100 1.86 -16.77 -4.96
CA PRO A 100 1.19 -18.03 -5.25
C PRO A 100 0.53 -18.02 -6.63
N GLU A 101 0.51 -19.17 -7.33
CA GLU A 101 -0.13 -19.30 -8.65
C GLU A 101 -1.61 -18.85 -8.65
N ASN A 102 -2.31 -19.09 -7.54
CA ASN A 102 -3.71 -18.72 -7.35
C ASN A 102 -3.88 -17.44 -6.52
N PHE A 103 -2.86 -16.59 -6.48
CA PHE A 103 -2.88 -15.35 -5.70
C PHE A 103 -4.08 -14.49 -6.07
N ARG A 104 -4.72 -13.97 -5.02
CA ARG A 104 -5.79 -12.97 -5.12
C ARG A 104 -5.36 -11.74 -4.36
N LEU A 105 -5.53 -10.59 -5.01
CA LEU A 105 -5.38 -9.28 -4.39
C LEU A 105 -6.14 -9.23 -3.06
N LEU A 106 -5.56 -8.55 -2.08
CA LEU A 106 -6.24 -8.26 -0.82
C LEU A 106 -7.45 -7.38 -1.10
N THR A 107 -8.56 -7.71 -0.44
CA THR A 107 -9.78 -6.90 -0.44
C THR A 107 -9.69 -5.79 0.61
N GLU A 108 -10.44 -4.70 0.40
CA GLU A 108 -10.54 -3.61 1.38
C GLU A 108 -11.02 -4.10 2.75
N ARG A 109 -11.89 -5.12 2.78
CA ARG A 109 -12.37 -5.73 4.02
C ARG A 109 -11.28 -6.51 4.77
N GLU A 110 -10.38 -7.20 4.05
CA GLU A 110 -9.23 -7.87 4.67
C GLU A 110 -8.29 -6.82 5.26
N VAL A 111 -7.97 -5.79 4.49
CA VAL A 111 -7.06 -4.70 4.91
C VAL A 111 -7.64 -3.94 6.09
N LYS A 112 -8.90 -3.51 6.03
CA LYS A 112 -9.56 -2.83 7.15
C LYS A 112 -9.50 -3.64 8.44
N ARG A 113 -9.88 -4.93 8.39
CA ARG A 113 -9.87 -5.80 9.57
C ARG A 113 -8.46 -5.91 10.16
N ALA A 114 -7.47 -6.15 9.30
CA ALA A 114 -6.08 -6.27 9.73
C ALA A 114 -5.54 -4.94 10.29
N ARG A 115 -5.93 -3.80 9.70
CA ARG A 115 -5.52 -2.47 10.15
C ARG A 115 -5.95 -2.17 11.58
N ASP A 116 -7.12 -2.67 11.99
CA ASP A 116 -7.66 -2.53 13.35
C ASP A 116 -6.90 -3.41 14.39
N GLU A 117 -6.02 -4.31 13.96
CA GLU A 117 -5.30 -5.30 14.81
C GLU A 117 -3.77 -5.09 14.83
N VAL A 118 -3.33 -3.86 15.13
CA VAL A 118 -1.92 -3.45 15.09
C VAL A 118 -1.02 -4.35 15.97
N LEU A 119 0.12 -4.74 15.41
CA LEU A 119 1.13 -5.53 16.13
C LEU A 119 1.98 -4.64 17.03
N ALA A 120 2.07 -4.99 18.31
CA ALA A 120 2.99 -4.34 19.25
C ALA A 120 4.47 -4.66 18.92
N ASP A 121 4.73 -5.88 18.41
CA ASP A 121 6.06 -6.35 18.04
C ASP A 121 5.97 -7.23 16.78
N PRO A 122 6.06 -6.63 15.58
CA PRO A 122 5.98 -7.37 14.32
C PRO A 122 7.12 -8.37 14.13
N ALA A 123 8.33 -8.04 14.61
CA ALA A 123 9.49 -8.89 14.44
C ALA A 123 9.34 -10.20 15.23
N ARG A 124 8.91 -10.11 16.49
CA ARG A 124 8.59 -11.30 17.29
C ARG A 124 7.42 -12.08 16.70
N TYR A 125 6.34 -11.40 16.31
CA TYR A 125 5.19 -12.08 15.69
C TYR A 125 5.63 -12.87 14.46
N ARG A 126 6.48 -12.29 13.62
CA ARG A 126 7.01 -12.96 12.44
C ARG A 126 7.86 -14.18 12.80
N ALA A 127 8.79 -14.04 13.74
CA ALA A 127 9.63 -15.16 14.17
C ALA A 127 8.83 -16.33 14.75
N GLU A 128 7.72 -16.05 15.44
CA GLU A 128 6.85 -17.06 16.06
C GLU A 128 5.89 -17.73 15.05
N ASN A 129 5.38 -16.98 14.07
CA ASN A 129 4.31 -17.47 13.16
C ASN A 129 4.84 -17.88 11.78
N PHE A 130 6.02 -17.41 11.39
CA PHE A 130 6.61 -17.62 10.07
C PHE A 130 8.12 -17.91 10.18
N PRO A 131 8.54 -18.93 10.95
CA PRO A 131 9.96 -19.20 11.21
C PRO A 131 10.76 -19.56 9.96
N ASP A 132 10.08 -20.02 8.91
CA ASP A 132 10.70 -20.41 7.62
C ASP A 132 10.90 -19.21 6.67
N TYR A 133 10.53 -18.00 7.09
CA TYR A 133 10.52 -16.78 6.25
C TYR A 133 11.46 -15.69 6.74
#